data_AF-A0A357XZP5-F1
#
_entry.id   AF-A0A357XZP5-F1
#
_cell.length_a   1.000
_cell.length_b   1.000
_cell.length_c   1.000
_cell.angle_alpha   90.00
_cell.angle_beta   90.00
_cell.angle_gamma   90.00
#
_symmetry.space_group_name_H-M   'P 1'
#
loop_
_entity.id
_entity.type
_entity.pdbx_description
1 polymer ?
#
loop_
_entity_poly.entity_id
_entity_poly.type
_entity_poly.pdbx_seq_one_letter_code
_entity_poly.pdbx_strand_id
1 'polypeptide(L)'
;MSTKKKLAPRSRPGEMPQMLKTAKGRPYFYIKGQKYYLQGAYGSVEAEQDRLRKWAEYGAGHHVQPGRRKPVTVAMLVRAFLLWAKKKYVKHGRSTQSYERYCYTVEPLLELYSATPVSEFGSKALKAVRQKMLETGRLCRTIINERIGYIKYIFKWGVGEELVEPETKAKLYDVEGLEEGKTLAVDYDPIPPVEFDIVQKTLPHCAHPITADMVQVQMYGGMRPQDVCNMRLCDIDRSKDVWEYAP
;
A
#
# COMPACT_ATOMS: atom_id res chain seq x y z
N MET A 1 30.04 31.94 -35.57
CA MET A 1 28.72 32.52 -35.21
C MET A 1 28.13 31.72 -34.06
N SER A 2 28.08 32.32 -32.87
CA SER A 2 27.66 31.66 -31.62
C SER A 2 26.12 31.53 -31.58
N THR A 3 25.62 30.30 -31.69
CA THR A 3 24.21 29.97 -31.45
C THR A 3 23.91 30.10 -29.96
N LYS A 4 23.44 31.26 -29.54
CA LYS A 4 22.86 31.46 -28.20
C LYS A 4 21.72 30.43 -28.01
N LYS A 5 21.96 29.39 -27.20
CA LYS A 5 20.90 28.50 -26.66
C LYS A 5 19.94 29.40 -25.87
N LYS A 6 18.76 29.71 -26.42
CA LYS A 6 17.70 30.41 -25.69
C LYS A 6 17.37 29.59 -24.43
N LEU A 7 17.67 30.15 -23.26
CA LEU A 7 17.33 29.55 -21.97
C LEU A 7 15.80 29.37 -21.92
N ALA A 8 15.32 28.18 -21.55
CA ALA A 8 13.89 27.93 -21.44
C ALA A 8 13.27 28.91 -20.41
N PRO A 9 12.11 29.52 -20.72
CA PRO A 9 11.44 30.38 -19.75
C PRO A 9 11.11 29.56 -18.51
N ARG A 10 11.59 30.02 -17.34
CA ARG A 10 11.35 29.38 -16.05
C ARG A 10 10.01 29.86 -15.51
N SER A 11 9.03 28.98 -15.39
CA SER A 11 7.83 29.24 -14.59
C SER A 11 8.16 29.22 -13.10
N ARG A 12 7.40 29.95 -12.28
CA ARG A 12 7.55 29.91 -10.81
C ARG A 12 7.12 28.53 -10.29
N PRO A 13 7.68 28.06 -9.15
CA PRO A 13 7.23 26.81 -8.53
C PRO A 13 5.72 26.85 -8.25
N GLY A 14 4.98 25.85 -8.77
CA GLY A 14 3.53 25.74 -8.59
C GLY A 14 2.67 26.50 -9.60
N GLU A 15 3.26 27.31 -10.48
CA GLU A 15 2.52 28.07 -11.50
C GLU A 15 2.47 27.33 -12.84
N MET A 16 1.30 27.34 -13.47
CA MET A 16 1.11 26.67 -14.76
C MET A 16 2.02 27.29 -15.84
N PRO A 17 2.91 26.52 -16.48
CA PRO A 17 3.87 27.09 -17.41
C PRO A 17 3.22 27.61 -18.69
N GLN A 18 3.73 28.73 -19.20
CA GLN A 18 3.21 29.37 -20.41
C GLN A 18 3.29 28.46 -21.63
N MET A 19 2.22 28.45 -22.44
CA MET A 19 2.22 27.80 -23.75
C MET A 19 3.10 28.59 -24.74
N LEU A 20 3.93 27.88 -25.48
CA LEU A 20 4.83 28.39 -26.52
C LEU A 20 4.55 27.67 -27.83
N LYS A 21 5.07 28.19 -28.94
CA LYS A 21 4.99 27.55 -30.27
C LYS A 21 6.35 27.36 -30.91
N THR A 22 6.47 26.30 -31.69
CA THR A 22 7.64 26.10 -32.56
C THR A 22 7.56 27.01 -33.79
N ALA A 23 8.64 27.10 -34.57
CA ALA A 23 8.62 27.79 -35.87
C ALA A 23 7.56 27.20 -36.83
N LYS A 24 7.25 25.90 -36.67
CA LYS A 24 6.21 25.19 -37.44
C LYS A 24 4.80 25.27 -36.79
N GLY A 25 4.58 26.16 -35.84
CA GLY A 25 3.28 26.38 -35.20
C GLY A 25 2.84 25.35 -34.15
N ARG A 26 3.58 24.24 -33.97
CA ARG A 26 3.24 23.20 -32.97
C ARG A 26 3.35 23.75 -31.53
N PRO A 27 2.29 23.68 -30.71
CA PRO A 27 2.29 24.17 -29.33
C PRO A 27 3.09 23.26 -28.39
N TYR A 28 3.70 23.84 -27.35
CA TYR A 28 4.45 23.13 -26.31
C TYR A 28 4.60 23.99 -25.04
N PHE A 29 5.01 23.38 -23.92
CA PHE A 29 5.44 24.09 -22.71
C PHE A 29 6.61 23.37 -22.04
N TYR A 30 7.22 24.00 -21.02
CA TYR A 30 8.32 23.41 -20.25
C TYR A 30 7.88 23.05 -18.84
N ILE A 31 8.26 21.86 -18.38
CA ILE A 31 8.16 21.47 -16.97
C ILE A 31 9.53 21.00 -16.50
N LYS A 32 10.08 21.63 -15.44
CA LYS A 32 11.44 21.34 -14.91
C LYS A 32 12.52 21.23 -16.01
N GLY A 33 12.43 22.07 -17.04
CA GLY A 33 13.38 22.10 -18.16
C GLY A 33 13.12 21.08 -19.27
N GLN A 34 12.16 20.17 -19.11
CA GLN A 34 11.75 19.21 -20.13
C GLN A 34 10.63 19.80 -21.01
N LYS A 35 10.73 19.60 -22.32
CA LYS A 35 9.77 20.11 -23.31
C LYS A 35 8.62 19.13 -23.53
N TYR A 36 7.37 19.59 -23.37
CA TYR A 36 6.15 18.81 -23.61
C TYR A 36 5.36 19.42 -24.77
N TYR A 37 5.19 18.67 -25.86
CA TYR A 37 4.35 19.09 -26.98
C TYR A 37 2.87 18.92 -26.63
N LEU A 38 2.05 19.82 -27.15
CA LEU A 38 0.60 19.81 -26.99
C LEU A 38 -0.10 19.30 -28.26
N GLN A 39 -1.28 18.71 -28.09
CA GLN A 39 -2.20 18.37 -29.18
C GLN A 39 -2.95 19.63 -29.65
N GLY A 40 -3.44 19.64 -30.90
CA GLY A 40 -4.07 20.81 -31.50
C GLY A 40 -3.13 21.93 -31.97
N ALA A 41 -3.73 22.97 -32.55
CA ALA A 41 -3.02 24.17 -33.01
C ALA A 41 -2.72 25.14 -31.85
N TYR A 42 -1.65 25.93 -31.95
CA TYR A 42 -1.34 26.90 -30.91
C TYR A 42 -2.47 27.93 -30.73
N GLY A 43 -2.94 28.07 -29.48
CA GLY A 43 -4.06 28.96 -29.14
C GLY A 43 -5.45 28.34 -29.33
N SER A 44 -5.55 27.07 -29.73
CA SER A 44 -6.84 26.38 -29.78
C SER A 44 -7.29 25.91 -28.39
N VAL A 45 -8.61 25.68 -28.25
CA VAL A 45 -9.19 25.07 -27.04
C VAL A 45 -8.59 23.68 -26.79
N GLU A 46 -8.34 22.90 -27.84
CA GLU A 46 -7.72 21.57 -27.76
C GLU A 46 -6.31 21.63 -27.16
N ALA A 47 -5.49 22.60 -27.57
CA ALA A 47 -4.15 22.78 -27.04
C ALA A 47 -4.16 23.23 -25.58
N GLU A 48 -5.12 24.08 -25.21
CA GLU A 48 -5.29 24.50 -23.82
C GLU A 48 -5.79 23.37 -22.92
N GLN A 49 -6.73 22.54 -23.41
CA GLN A 49 -7.20 21.34 -22.70
C GLN A 49 -6.08 20.31 -22.51
N ASP A 50 -5.27 20.04 -23.54
CA ASP A 50 -4.12 19.14 -23.43
C ASP A 50 -3.02 19.72 -22.51
N ARG A 51 -2.87 21.06 -22.47
CA ARG A 51 -1.97 21.74 -21.54
C ARG A 51 -2.41 21.58 -20.09
N LEU A 52 -3.69 21.84 -19.81
CA LEU A 52 -4.31 21.66 -18.50
C LEU A 52 -4.21 20.19 -18.04
N ARG A 53 -4.50 19.24 -18.94
CA ARG A 53 -4.39 17.81 -18.67
C ARG A 53 -2.96 17.42 -18.26
N LYS A 54 -1.96 17.77 -19.07
CA LYS A 54 -0.54 17.45 -18.80
C LYS A 54 -0.01 18.16 -17.57
N TRP A 55 -0.48 19.37 -17.28
CA TRP A 55 -0.14 20.07 -16.04
C TRP A 55 -0.74 19.39 -14.82
N ALA A 56 -1.99 18.96 -14.89
CA ALA A 56 -2.64 18.18 -13.83
C ALA A 56 -1.98 16.82 -13.62
N GLU A 57 -1.68 16.07 -14.70
CA GLU A 57 -0.91 14.81 -14.67
C GLU A 57 0.45 15.02 -14.00
N TYR A 58 1.16 16.09 -14.37
CA TYR A 58 2.44 16.43 -13.74
C TYR A 58 2.29 16.75 -12.24
N GLY A 59 1.27 17.52 -11.86
CA GLY A 59 0.95 17.80 -10.46
C GLY A 59 0.59 16.55 -9.64
N ALA A 60 -0.05 15.58 -10.28
CA ALA A 60 -0.36 14.27 -9.72
C ALA A 60 0.85 13.30 -9.71
N GLY A 61 1.96 13.65 -10.36
CA GLY A 61 3.16 12.82 -10.45
C GLY A 61 3.25 11.91 -11.68
N HIS A 62 2.23 11.90 -12.55
CA HIS A 62 2.13 11.11 -13.79
C HIS A 62 2.95 11.67 -14.95
N HIS A 63 4.21 12.03 -14.73
CA HIS A 63 5.06 12.59 -15.79
C HIS A 63 5.61 11.49 -16.70
N VAL A 64 5.01 11.33 -17.88
CA VAL A 64 5.53 10.45 -18.94
C VAL A 64 6.78 11.10 -19.54
N GLN A 65 7.96 10.52 -19.26
CA GLN A 65 9.17 10.86 -20.01
C GLN A 65 9.20 10.07 -21.32
N PRO A 66 9.31 10.73 -22.49
CA PRO A 66 9.49 10.03 -23.75
C PRO A 66 10.95 9.56 -23.88
N GLY A 67 11.18 8.28 -23.62
CA GLY A 67 12.46 7.59 -23.81
C GLY A 67 12.32 6.12 -23.40
N ARG A 68 13.06 5.20 -24.06
CA ARG A 68 13.06 3.75 -23.77
C ARG A 68 13.19 3.49 -22.26
N ARG A 69 12.05 3.31 -21.59
CA ARG A 69 12.01 2.96 -20.17
C ARG A 69 12.56 1.53 -20.05
N LYS A 70 13.53 1.33 -19.15
CA LYS A 70 13.90 -0.02 -18.72
C LYS A 70 12.61 -0.69 -18.20
N PRO A 71 12.40 -1.99 -18.48
CA PRO A 71 11.24 -2.70 -17.97
C PRO A 71 11.20 -2.59 -16.44
N VAL A 72 10.02 -2.32 -15.88
CA VAL A 72 9.83 -2.26 -14.43
C VAL A 72 10.07 -3.66 -13.87
N THR A 73 11.00 -3.80 -12.94
CA THR A 73 11.25 -5.09 -12.26
C THR A 73 10.39 -5.21 -11.01
N VAL A 74 10.22 -6.44 -10.49
CA VAL A 74 9.54 -6.68 -9.21
C VAL A 74 10.17 -5.88 -8.08
N ALA A 75 11.50 -5.78 -8.00
CA ALA A 75 12.15 -4.95 -6.99
C ALA A 75 11.80 -3.46 -7.10
N MET A 76 11.69 -2.93 -8.32
CA MET A 76 11.27 -1.54 -8.54
C MET A 76 9.82 -1.31 -8.10
N LEU A 77 8.92 -2.25 -8.43
CA LEU A 77 7.53 -2.22 -8.00
C LEU A 77 7.42 -2.26 -6.47
N VAL A 78 8.08 -3.23 -5.83
CA VAL A 78 8.07 -3.40 -4.37
C VAL A 78 8.64 -2.16 -3.68
N ARG A 79 9.75 -1.60 -4.18
CA ARG A 79 10.33 -0.37 -3.64
C ARG A 79 9.35 0.80 -3.74
N ALA A 80 8.72 0.98 -4.89
CA ALA A 80 7.72 2.03 -5.08
C ALA A 80 6.53 1.86 -4.12
N PHE A 81 6.04 0.63 -4.00
CA PHE A 81 4.96 0.28 -3.08
C PHE A 81 5.33 0.55 -1.63
N LEU A 82 6.48 0.10 -1.15
CA LEU A 82 6.89 0.29 0.25
C LEU A 82 7.08 1.77 0.61
N LEU A 83 7.55 2.60 -0.33
CA LEU A 83 7.64 4.05 -0.15
C LEU A 83 6.26 4.70 -0.01
N TRP A 84 5.28 4.24 -0.79
CA TRP A 84 3.88 4.66 -0.66
C TRP A 84 3.26 4.15 0.64
N ALA A 85 3.41 2.86 0.93
CA ALA A 85 2.84 2.18 2.09
C ALA A 85 3.36 2.80 3.40
N LYS A 86 4.64 3.17 3.47
CA LYS A 86 5.24 3.84 4.63
C LYS A 86 4.57 5.18 4.96
N LYS A 87 4.07 5.90 3.94
CA LYS A 87 3.34 7.16 4.10
C LYS A 87 1.85 6.92 4.39
N LYS A 88 1.26 5.89 3.76
CA LYS A 88 -0.17 5.59 3.87
C LYS A 88 -0.54 4.99 5.23
N TYR A 89 0.27 4.05 5.73
CA TYR A 89 0.00 3.30 6.95
C TYR A 89 0.72 3.93 8.13
N VAL A 90 0.25 5.12 8.53
CA VAL A 90 0.78 5.89 9.66
C VAL A 90 -0.36 6.23 10.63
N LYS A 91 -0.12 6.02 11.92
CA LYS A 91 -1.01 6.46 13.01
C LYS A 91 -0.16 7.15 14.07
N HIS A 92 -0.54 8.37 14.47
CA HIS A 92 0.23 9.22 15.41
C HIS A 92 1.72 9.38 15.03
N GLY A 93 2.00 9.59 13.74
CA GLY A 93 3.37 9.80 13.25
C GLY A 93 4.26 8.55 13.21
N ARG A 94 3.75 7.37 13.59
CA ARG A 94 4.47 6.09 13.51
C ARG A 94 3.83 5.16 12.49
N SER A 95 4.64 4.37 11.80
CA SER A 95 4.14 3.33 10.89
C SER A 95 3.31 2.31 11.66
N THR A 96 2.21 1.86 11.08
CA THR A 96 1.38 0.82 11.69
C THR A 96 1.93 -0.58 11.40
N GLN A 97 1.47 -1.57 12.14
CA GLN A 97 1.80 -2.98 11.90
C GLN A 97 1.47 -3.43 10.45
N SER A 98 0.52 -2.77 9.78
CA SER A 98 0.21 -3.04 8.37
C SER A 98 1.42 -2.82 7.46
N TYR A 99 2.24 -1.79 7.71
CA TYR A 99 3.47 -1.55 6.95
C TYR A 99 4.48 -2.67 7.19
N GLU A 100 4.68 -3.08 8.44
CA GLU A 100 5.59 -4.16 8.80
C GLU A 100 5.20 -5.49 8.16
N ARG A 101 3.89 -5.80 8.10
CA ARG A 101 3.37 -6.99 7.40
C ARG A 101 3.80 -7.03 5.93
N TYR A 102 3.78 -5.88 5.24
CA TYR A 102 4.28 -5.82 3.87
C TYR A 102 5.80 -6.07 3.80
N CYS A 103 6.59 -5.52 4.72
CA CYS A 103 8.03 -5.77 4.78
C CYS A 103 8.36 -7.27 4.91
N TYR A 104 7.68 -7.99 5.82
CA TYR A 104 7.86 -9.45 5.95
C TYR A 104 7.33 -10.24 4.75
N THR A 105 6.31 -9.71 4.07
CA THR A 105 5.70 -10.37 2.92
C THR A 105 6.62 -10.38 1.70
N VAL A 106 7.33 -9.27 1.45
CA VAL A 106 8.07 -9.09 0.19
C VAL A 106 9.43 -9.78 0.19
N GLU A 107 9.95 -10.20 1.33
CA GLU A 107 11.25 -10.86 1.46
C GLU A 107 11.40 -12.08 0.53
N PRO A 108 10.56 -13.14 0.60
CA PRO A 108 10.67 -14.29 -0.31
C PRO A 108 10.39 -13.94 -1.78
N LEU A 109 9.60 -12.90 -2.04
CA LEU A 109 9.36 -12.40 -3.40
C LEU A 109 10.63 -11.78 -4.00
N LEU A 110 11.32 -10.93 -3.22
CA LEU A 110 12.55 -10.25 -3.66
C LEU A 110 13.72 -11.23 -3.79
N GLU A 111 13.82 -12.22 -2.90
CA GLU A 111 14.87 -13.25 -2.97
C GLU A 111 14.80 -14.04 -4.28
N LEU A 112 13.59 -14.38 -4.75
CA LEU A 112 13.42 -15.20 -5.96
C LEU A 112 13.34 -14.39 -7.25
N TYR A 113 12.70 -13.21 -7.21
CA TYR A 113 12.25 -12.52 -8.43
C TYR A 113 12.59 -11.03 -8.49
N SER A 114 13.50 -10.52 -7.65
CA SER A 114 13.86 -9.09 -7.61
C SER A 114 14.20 -8.47 -8.98
N ALA A 115 15.01 -9.17 -9.78
CA ALA A 115 15.45 -8.70 -11.10
C ALA A 115 14.44 -8.98 -12.23
N THR A 116 13.41 -9.79 -11.97
CA THR A 116 12.43 -10.21 -12.98
C THR A 116 11.56 -9.02 -13.42
N PRO A 117 11.36 -8.79 -14.72
CA PRO A 117 10.36 -7.86 -15.22
C PRO A 117 8.96 -8.19 -14.69
N VAL A 118 8.19 -7.19 -14.27
CA VAL A 118 6.82 -7.43 -13.76
C VAL A 118 5.94 -8.12 -14.79
N SER A 119 6.13 -7.85 -16.08
CA SER A 119 5.41 -8.49 -17.19
C SER A 119 5.64 -10.00 -17.29
N GLU A 120 6.77 -10.49 -16.77
CA GLU A 120 7.14 -11.92 -16.75
C GLU A 120 6.76 -12.61 -15.44
N PHE A 121 6.37 -11.84 -14.41
CA PHE A 121 5.95 -12.37 -13.12
C PHE A 121 4.48 -12.84 -13.19
N GLY A 122 4.28 -14.12 -13.49
CA GLY A 122 2.95 -14.74 -13.62
C GLY A 122 2.58 -15.71 -12.49
N SER A 123 1.48 -16.43 -12.69
CA SER A 123 0.89 -17.35 -11.70
C SER A 123 1.87 -18.43 -11.20
N LYS A 124 2.73 -18.96 -12.08
CA LYS A 124 3.75 -19.96 -11.71
C LYS A 124 4.81 -19.36 -10.77
N ALA A 125 5.24 -18.13 -11.03
CA ALA A 125 6.21 -17.44 -10.16
C ALA A 125 5.61 -17.18 -8.77
N LEU A 126 4.34 -16.76 -8.70
CA LEU A 126 3.65 -16.58 -7.42
C LEU A 126 3.49 -17.90 -6.65
N LYS A 127 3.20 -19.01 -7.34
CA LYS A 127 3.17 -20.35 -6.72
C LYS A 127 4.54 -20.76 -6.18
N ALA A 128 5.64 -20.39 -6.86
CA ALA A 128 7.00 -20.65 -6.36
C ALA A 128 7.32 -19.83 -5.09
N VAL A 129 6.91 -18.55 -5.02
CA VAL A 129 7.02 -17.74 -3.80
C VAL A 129 6.25 -18.39 -2.65
N ARG A 130 5.02 -18.87 -2.90
CA ARG A 130 4.21 -19.60 -1.92
C ARG A 130 4.89 -20.89 -1.44
N GLN A 131 5.49 -21.63 -2.36
CA GLN A 131 6.22 -22.86 -2.06
C GLN A 131 7.44 -22.57 -1.17
N LYS A 132 8.20 -21.51 -1.45
CA LYS A 132 9.29 -21.07 -0.59
C LYS A 132 8.83 -20.73 0.82
N MET A 133 7.66 -20.08 0.98
CA MET A 133 7.09 -19.82 2.29
C MET A 133 6.75 -21.11 3.05
N LEU A 134 6.21 -22.13 2.36
CA LEU A 134 5.93 -23.45 2.92
C LEU A 134 7.22 -24.13 3.42
N GLU A 135 8.27 -24.11 2.60
CA GLU A 135 9.56 -24.76 2.89
C GLU A 135 10.27 -24.17 4.11
N THR A 136 9.93 -22.95 4.53
CA THR A 136 10.48 -22.39 5.78
C THR A 136 10.03 -23.15 7.02
N GLY A 137 8.89 -23.85 6.97
CA GLY A 137 8.31 -24.58 8.10
C GLY A 137 7.86 -23.70 9.29
N ARG A 138 7.89 -22.37 9.15
CA ARG A 138 7.64 -21.42 10.25
C ARG A 138 6.27 -20.75 10.20
N LEU A 139 5.54 -20.89 9.09
CA LEU A 139 4.30 -20.17 8.84
C LEU A 139 3.12 -21.13 8.76
N CYS A 140 2.00 -20.76 9.39
CA CYS A 140 0.74 -21.47 9.20
C CYS A 140 0.07 -21.08 7.87
N ARG A 141 -0.85 -21.93 7.42
CA ARG A 141 -1.54 -21.79 6.13
C ARG A 141 -2.20 -20.41 5.97
N THR A 142 -2.89 -19.95 7.02
CA THR A 142 -3.59 -18.66 7.02
C THR A 142 -2.64 -17.48 6.79
N ILE A 143 -1.46 -17.47 7.42
CA ILE A 143 -0.46 -16.42 7.23
C ILE A 143 0.15 -16.49 5.83
N ILE A 144 0.39 -17.70 5.29
CA ILE A 144 0.88 -17.83 3.90
C ILE A 144 -0.16 -17.28 2.93
N ASN A 145 -1.44 -17.62 3.09
CA ASN A 145 -2.52 -17.09 2.25
C ASN A 145 -2.66 -15.56 2.39
N GLU A 146 -2.55 -15.00 3.60
CA GLU A 146 -2.55 -13.56 3.85
C GLU A 146 -1.40 -12.87 3.10
N ARG A 147 -0.17 -13.39 3.23
CA ARG A 147 1.02 -12.87 2.53
C ARG A 147 0.88 -12.93 1.01
N ILE A 148 0.34 -14.03 0.47
CA ILE A 148 0.04 -14.12 -0.96
C ILE A 148 -1.00 -13.07 -1.37
N GLY A 149 -2.02 -12.84 -0.55
CA GLY A 149 -2.99 -11.76 -0.72
C GLY A 149 -2.34 -10.37 -0.77
N TYR A 150 -1.39 -10.10 0.12
CA TYR A 150 -0.61 -8.87 0.11
C TYR A 150 0.25 -8.71 -1.15
N ILE A 151 0.90 -9.77 -1.63
CA ILE A 151 1.63 -9.73 -2.91
C ILE A 151 0.67 -9.37 -4.05
N LYS A 152 -0.48 -10.03 -4.15
CA LYS A 152 -1.51 -9.70 -5.16
C LYS A 152 -1.94 -8.23 -5.06
N TYR A 153 -2.07 -7.70 -3.85
CA TYR A 153 -2.42 -6.30 -3.62
C TYR A 153 -1.34 -5.34 -4.09
N ILE A 154 -0.04 -5.66 -3.91
CA ILE A 154 1.07 -4.85 -4.44
C ILE A 154 0.97 -4.72 -5.96
N PHE A 155 0.69 -5.81 -6.67
CA PHE A 155 0.50 -5.78 -8.12
C PHE A 155 -0.77 -5.04 -8.53
N LYS A 156 -1.88 -5.18 -7.77
CA LYS A 156 -3.09 -4.39 -7.97
C LYS A 156 -2.82 -2.89 -7.81
N TRP A 157 -2.08 -2.49 -6.79
CA TRP A 157 -1.64 -1.11 -6.60
C TRP A 157 -0.76 -0.66 -7.79
N GLY A 158 0.18 -1.50 -8.22
CA GLY A 158 1.03 -1.22 -9.38
C GLY A 158 0.27 -0.97 -10.68
N VAL A 159 -0.90 -1.59 -10.89
CA VAL A 159 -1.78 -1.27 -12.03
C VAL A 159 -2.33 0.16 -11.92
N GLY A 160 -2.75 0.58 -10.73
CA GLY A 160 -3.23 1.95 -10.50
C GLY A 160 -2.17 3.03 -10.67
N GLU A 161 -0.89 2.66 -10.54
CA GLU A 161 0.26 3.55 -10.71
C GLU A 161 0.93 3.40 -12.09
N GLU A 162 0.31 2.67 -13.03
CA GLU A 162 0.84 2.40 -14.37
C GLU A 162 2.23 1.73 -14.39
N LEU A 163 2.55 0.98 -13.33
CA LEU A 163 3.79 0.21 -13.20
C LEU A 163 3.63 -1.24 -13.67
N VAL A 164 2.40 -1.75 -13.69
CA VAL A 164 2.06 -3.14 -13.98
C VAL A 164 0.89 -3.17 -14.97
N GLU A 165 0.99 -4.02 -15.98
CA GLU A 165 -0.11 -4.23 -16.93
C GLU A 165 -1.29 -4.95 -16.26
N PRO A 166 -2.55 -4.58 -16.57
CA PRO A 166 -3.73 -5.22 -15.98
C PRO A 166 -3.74 -6.75 -16.14
N GLU A 167 -3.22 -7.25 -17.26
CA GLU A 167 -3.14 -8.69 -17.56
C GLU A 167 -2.21 -9.44 -16.58
N THR A 168 -1.08 -8.83 -16.21
CA THR A 168 -0.16 -9.41 -15.21
C THR A 168 -0.89 -9.57 -13.88
N LYS A 169 -1.60 -8.53 -13.42
CA LYS A 169 -2.40 -8.61 -12.19
C LYS A 169 -3.47 -9.69 -12.30
N ALA A 170 -4.17 -9.81 -13.43
CA ALA A 170 -5.23 -10.81 -13.61
C ALA A 170 -4.71 -12.23 -13.37
N LYS A 171 -3.60 -12.61 -14.01
CA LYS A 171 -2.94 -13.92 -13.86
C LYS A 171 -2.61 -14.27 -12.40
N LEU A 172 -2.24 -13.27 -11.59
CA LEU A 172 -1.93 -13.50 -10.18
C LEU A 172 -3.17 -13.78 -9.35
N TYR A 173 -4.30 -13.17 -9.70
CA TYR A 173 -5.54 -13.36 -8.95
C TYR A 173 -6.13 -14.76 -9.14
N ASP A 174 -5.88 -15.40 -10.29
CA ASP A 174 -6.26 -16.79 -10.57
C ASP A 174 -5.51 -17.84 -9.73
N VAL A 175 -4.45 -17.44 -9.00
CA VAL A 175 -3.77 -18.35 -8.06
C VAL A 175 -4.62 -18.55 -6.82
N GLU A 176 -5.25 -19.70 -6.69
CA GLU A 176 -6.02 -20.07 -5.49
C GLU A 176 -5.16 -20.08 -4.22
N GLY A 177 -5.81 -19.94 -3.06
CA GLY A 177 -5.16 -20.10 -1.76
C GLY A 177 -4.74 -21.55 -1.50
N LEU A 178 -3.91 -21.75 -0.48
CA LEU A 178 -3.71 -23.07 0.10
C LEU A 178 -4.99 -23.54 0.79
N GLU A 179 -5.37 -24.77 0.51
CA GLU A 179 -6.50 -25.45 1.13
C GLU A 179 -6.09 -26.17 2.42
N GLU A 180 -7.05 -26.29 3.33
CA GLU A 180 -6.88 -26.98 4.61
C GLU A 180 -6.62 -28.47 4.40
N GLY A 181 -5.68 -29.04 5.18
CA GLY A 181 -5.33 -30.46 5.10
C GLY A 181 -4.64 -30.91 3.81
N LYS A 182 -4.39 -30.02 2.83
CA LYS A 182 -3.75 -30.35 1.56
C LYS A 182 -2.27 -29.95 1.48
N THR A 183 -1.70 -29.44 2.56
CA THR A 183 -0.33 -28.89 2.57
C THR A 183 0.42 -29.23 3.85
N LEU A 184 1.75 -29.06 3.85
CA LEU A 184 2.59 -29.22 5.04
C LEU A 184 2.52 -28.03 6.01
N ALA A 185 1.82 -26.93 5.66
CA ALA A 185 1.66 -25.82 6.58
C ALA A 185 0.77 -26.24 7.76
N VAL A 186 1.11 -25.75 8.95
CA VAL A 186 0.30 -25.96 10.14
C VAL A 186 -1.05 -25.26 9.98
N ASP A 187 -2.12 -25.96 10.33
CA ASP A 187 -3.42 -25.41 10.64
C ASP A 187 -3.59 -25.44 12.16
N TYR A 188 -4.00 -24.33 12.75
CA TYR A 188 -4.24 -24.22 14.19
C TYR A 188 -5.73 -24.31 14.47
N ASP A 189 -6.08 -25.04 15.51
CA ASP A 189 -7.46 -25.10 15.97
C ASP A 189 -7.97 -23.71 16.36
N PRO A 190 -9.27 -23.43 16.14
CA PRO A 190 -9.89 -22.22 16.65
C PRO A 190 -9.69 -22.09 18.17
N ILE A 191 -9.41 -20.88 18.63
CA ILE A 191 -9.31 -20.59 20.07
C ILE A 191 -10.74 -20.56 20.64
N PRO A 192 -11.13 -21.47 21.54
CA PRO A 192 -12.47 -21.51 22.10
C PRO A 192 -12.70 -20.34 23.08
N PRO A 193 -13.96 -19.99 23.37
CA PRO A 193 -14.27 -19.07 24.45
C PRO A 193 -13.79 -19.62 25.80
N VAL A 194 -13.50 -18.71 26.73
CA VAL A 194 -13.06 -19.05 28.09
C VAL A 194 -14.25 -18.91 29.04
N GLU A 195 -14.47 -19.93 29.86
CA GLU A 195 -15.52 -19.92 30.88
C GLU A 195 -15.28 -18.85 31.95
N PHE A 196 -16.36 -18.22 32.43
CA PHE A 196 -16.29 -17.12 33.40
C PHE A 196 -15.53 -17.49 34.68
N ASP A 197 -15.76 -18.70 35.21
CA ASP A 197 -15.07 -19.18 36.41
C ASP A 197 -13.54 -19.29 36.21
N ILE A 198 -13.09 -19.65 35.00
CA ILE A 198 -11.67 -19.68 34.66
C ILE A 198 -11.10 -18.26 34.60
N VAL A 199 -11.83 -17.31 34.03
CA VAL A 199 -11.42 -15.89 34.01
C VAL A 199 -11.22 -15.38 35.44
N GLN A 200 -12.19 -15.62 36.33
CA GLN A 200 -12.12 -15.21 37.74
C GLN A 200 -10.92 -15.81 38.46
N LYS A 201 -10.66 -17.11 38.26
CA LYS A 201 -9.48 -17.80 38.83
C LYS A 201 -8.15 -17.29 38.26
N THR A 202 -8.15 -16.66 37.09
CA THR A 202 -6.94 -16.11 36.46
C THR A 202 -6.59 -14.71 36.97
N LEU A 203 -7.58 -13.94 37.46
CA LEU A 203 -7.37 -12.55 37.91
C LEU A 203 -6.24 -12.40 38.95
N PRO A 204 -6.09 -13.27 39.97
CA PRO A 204 -5.00 -13.16 40.95
C PRO A 204 -3.60 -13.41 40.36
N HIS A 205 -3.52 -14.02 39.17
CA HIS A 205 -2.28 -14.33 38.49
C HIS A 205 -1.87 -13.26 37.45
N CYS A 206 -2.69 -12.22 37.26
CA CYS A 206 -2.30 -11.08 36.43
C CYS A 206 -1.05 -10.40 37.01
N ALA A 207 -0.12 -10.02 36.13
CA ALA A 207 1.15 -9.42 36.53
C ALA A 207 1.00 -8.10 37.32
N HIS A 208 -0.13 -7.42 37.19
CA HIS A 208 -0.45 -6.17 37.89
C HIS A 208 -1.95 -6.08 38.19
N PRO A 209 -2.38 -5.52 39.35
CA PRO A 209 -3.80 -5.37 39.70
C PRO A 209 -4.63 -4.63 38.64
N ILE A 210 -4.09 -3.56 38.06
CA ILE A 210 -4.74 -2.82 36.96
C ILE A 210 -5.09 -3.73 35.78
N THR A 211 -4.24 -4.71 35.45
CA THR A 211 -4.55 -5.66 34.37
C THR A 211 -5.72 -6.56 34.73
N ALA A 212 -5.85 -6.97 36.00
CA ALA A 212 -7.02 -7.70 36.46
C ALA A 212 -8.30 -6.86 36.40
N ASP A 213 -8.24 -5.57 36.73
CA ASP A 213 -9.38 -4.65 36.59
C ASP A 213 -9.78 -4.46 35.12
N MET A 214 -8.79 -4.33 34.22
CA MET A 214 -9.03 -4.25 32.78
C MET A 214 -9.74 -5.50 32.25
N VAL A 215 -9.31 -6.71 32.65
CA VAL A 215 -9.97 -7.97 32.27
C VAL A 215 -11.42 -7.99 32.75
N GLN A 216 -11.70 -7.55 33.99
CA GLN A 216 -13.06 -7.46 34.51
C GLN A 216 -13.93 -6.50 33.70
N VAL A 217 -13.44 -5.29 33.39
CA VAL A 217 -14.17 -4.32 32.56
C VAL A 217 -14.47 -4.88 31.18
N GLN A 218 -13.50 -5.54 30.55
CA GLN A 218 -13.70 -6.18 29.24
C GLN A 218 -14.70 -7.33 29.27
N MET A 219 -14.68 -8.12 30.35
CA MET A 219 -15.60 -9.24 30.55
C MET A 219 -17.08 -8.78 30.56
N TYR A 220 -17.37 -7.65 31.22
CA TYR A 220 -18.73 -7.11 31.27
C TYR A 220 -19.08 -6.23 30.06
N GLY A 221 -18.11 -5.49 29.51
CA GLY A 221 -18.34 -4.52 28.44
C GLY A 221 -18.17 -5.05 27.02
N GLY A 222 -17.65 -6.27 26.83
CA GLY A 222 -17.44 -6.88 25.51
C GLY A 222 -16.50 -6.09 24.59
N MET A 223 -15.64 -5.23 25.16
CA MET A 223 -14.81 -4.28 24.42
C MET A 223 -13.42 -4.84 24.08
N ARG A 224 -12.76 -4.28 23.06
CA ARG A 224 -11.41 -4.72 22.67
C ARG A 224 -10.39 -4.27 23.72
N PRO A 225 -9.24 -4.96 23.84
CA PRO A 225 -8.17 -4.55 24.76
C PRO A 225 -7.70 -3.11 24.56
N GLN A 226 -7.66 -2.62 23.32
CA GLN A 226 -7.28 -1.22 23.08
C GLN A 226 -8.30 -0.23 23.67
N ASP A 227 -9.58 -0.61 23.76
CA ASP A 227 -10.65 0.30 24.15
C ASP A 227 -10.58 0.53 25.66
N VAL A 228 -10.37 -0.52 26.46
CA VAL A 228 -10.13 -0.38 27.90
C VAL A 228 -8.81 0.34 28.20
N CYS A 229 -7.76 0.10 27.42
CA CYS A 229 -6.46 0.78 27.59
C CYS A 229 -6.51 2.28 27.29
N ASN A 230 -7.44 2.73 26.44
CA ASN A 230 -7.59 4.14 26.08
C ASN A 230 -8.78 4.82 26.78
N MET A 231 -9.51 4.09 27.63
CA MET A 231 -10.68 4.58 28.33
C MET A 231 -10.30 5.74 29.26
N ARG A 232 -11.06 6.83 29.20
CA ARG A 232 -10.91 7.98 30.10
C ARG A 232 -12.18 8.16 30.92
N LEU A 233 -12.06 8.75 32.09
CA LEU A 233 -13.22 9.03 32.95
C LEU A 233 -14.27 9.92 32.27
N CYS A 234 -13.86 10.81 31.36
CA CYS A 234 -14.79 11.64 30.59
C CYS A 234 -15.62 10.87 29.56
N ASP A 235 -15.21 9.65 29.22
CA ASP A 235 -15.88 8.80 28.24
C ASP A 235 -16.93 7.89 28.90
N ILE A 236 -17.11 7.99 30.23
CA ILE A 236 -18.00 7.15 31.03
C ILE A 236 -19.10 8.03 31.66
N ASP A 237 -20.32 7.86 31.19
CA ASP A 237 -21.50 8.42 31.87
C ASP A 237 -21.90 7.50 33.02
N ARG A 238 -21.88 8.05 34.23
CA ARG A 238 -22.22 7.37 35.49
C ARG A 238 -23.46 7.97 36.15
N SER A 239 -24.26 8.73 35.39
CA SER A 239 -25.46 9.42 35.89
C SER A 239 -26.62 8.49 36.21
N LYS A 240 -26.58 7.24 35.71
CA LYS A 240 -27.60 6.20 35.89
C LYS A 240 -26.99 4.96 36.55
N ASP A 241 -27.86 4.03 36.96
CA ASP A 241 -27.46 2.73 37.54
C ASP A 241 -26.66 1.86 36.56
N VAL A 242 -26.92 2.00 35.25
CA VAL A 242 -26.12 1.40 34.18
C VAL A 242 -25.20 2.46 33.62
N TRP A 243 -23.89 2.24 33.72
CA TRP A 243 -22.90 3.16 33.18
C TRP A 243 -22.78 2.98 31.66
N GLU A 244 -22.71 4.09 30.94
CA GLU A 244 -22.58 4.09 29.48
C GLU A 244 -21.16 4.52 29.09
N TYR A 245 -20.48 3.74 28.24
CA TYR A 245 -19.16 4.06 27.71
C TYR A 245 -19.25 4.54 26.26
N ALA A 246 -18.79 5.76 26.00
CA ALA A 246 -18.76 6.40 24.69
C ALA A 246 -17.35 6.96 24.38
N PRO A 247 -16.45 6.15 23.76
CA PRO A 247 -15.06 6.53 23.48
C PRO A 247 -14.85 7.69 22.50
#